data_AF-A0A7G8GV63-F1
#
_entry.id   AF-A0A7G8GV63-F1
#
_cell.length_a   1.000
_cell.length_b   1.000
_cell.length_c   1.000
_cell.angle_alpha   90.00
_cell.angle_beta   90.00
_cell.angle_gamma   90.00
#
_symmetry.space_group_name_H-M   'P 1'
#
loop_
_entity.id
_entity.type
_entity.pdbx_description
1 polymer ?
#
loop_
_entity_poly.entity_id
_entity_poly.type
_entity_poly.pdbx_seq_one_letter_code
_entity_poly.pdbx_strand_id
1 'polypeptide(L)' 'MAERQFRVEELNPFLEWHLHTSEASLEVASSEAKRIAKVIGRKTRVLSPDGAVLLEVDVTTEA' A
#
# COMPACT_ATOMS: atom_id res chain seq x y z
N MET A 1 -15.63 16.48 -2.73
CA MET A 1 -14.87 15.98 -3.90
C MET A 1 -13.83 15.03 -3.34
N ALA A 2 -13.90 13.73 -3.64
CA ALA A 2 -12.87 12.79 -3.20
C ALA A 2 -11.64 13.06 -4.07
N GLU A 3 -10.62 13.66 -3.47
CA GLU A 3 -9.32 13.84 -4.11
C GLU A 3 -8.87 12.47 -4.61
N ARG A 4 -8.55 12.38 -5.90
CA ARG A 4 -8.18 11.12 -6.57
C ARG A 4 -6.78 10.71 -6.11
N GLN A 5 -6.68 10.25 -4.87
CA GLN A 5 -5.43 9.82 -4.25
C GLN A 5 -5.27 8.30 -4.36
N PHE A 6 -4.04 7.86 -4.53
CA PHE A 6 -3.63 6.47 -4.41
C PHE A 6 -3.65 6.10 -2.93
N ARG A 7 -4.15 4.91 -2.60
CA ARG A 7 -4.23 4.45 -1.21
C ARG A 7 -3.18 3.38 -0.98
N VAL A 8 -2.46 3.51 0.12
CA VAL A 8 -1.53 2.47 0.57
C VAL A 8 -2.18 1.76 1.74
N GLU A 9 -2.39 0.47 1.61
CA GLU A 9 -3.02 -0.37 2.62
C GLU A 9 -2.05 -1.43 3.13
N GLU A 10 -2.10 -1.74 4.43
CA GLU A 10 -1.39 -2.86 5.05
C GLU A 10 -2.36 -4.00 5.36
N LEU A 11 -1.89 -5.24 5.24
CA LEU A 11 -2.64 -6.41 5.66
C LEU A 11 -2.38 -6.66 7.14
N ASN A 12 -3.39 -6.41 7.96
CA ASN A 12 -3.30 -6.57 9.40
C ASN A 12 -3.29 -8.08 9.81
N PRO A 13 -3.06 -8.42 11.09
CA PRO A 13 -3.03 -9.81 11.57
C PRO A 13 -4.37 -10.54 11.48
N PHE A 14 -5.47 -9.81 11.29
CA PHE A 14 -6.82 -10.35 11.11
C PHE A 14 -7.16 -10.58 9.63
N LEU A 15 -6.19 -10.43 8.73
CA LEU A 15 -6.32 -10.57 7.28
C LEU A 15 -7.24 -9.50 6.64
N GLU A 16 -7.31 -8.32 7.25
CA GLU A 16 -8.04 -7.18 6.73
C GLU A 16 -7.08 -6.11 6.22
N TRP A 17 -7.47 -5.46 5.12
CA TRP A 17 -6.70 -4.37 4.53
C TRP A 17 -7.05 -3.06 5.21
N HIS A 18 -6.05 -2.40 5.78
CA HIS A 18 -6.18 -1.16 6.50
C HIS A 18 -5.46 -0.03 5.79
N LEU A 19 -6.16 1.08 5.54
CA LEU A 19 -5.56 2.29 4.98
C LEU A 19 -4.48 2.82 5.92
N HIS A 20 -3.26 2.89 5.41
CA HIS A 20 -2.10 3.41 6.15
C HIS A 20 -1.82 4.86 5.78
N THR A 21 -1.77 5.17 4.48
CA THR A 21 -1.59 6.53 3.95
C THR A 21 -2.25 6.66 2.58
N SER A 22 -2.39 7.90 2.10
CA SER A 22 -2.82 8.21 0.74
C SER A 22 -1.91 9.25 0.10
N GLU A 23 -1.60 9.05 -1.17
CA GLU A 23 -0.63 9.85 -1.91
C GLU A 23 -1.20 10.35 -3.23
N ALA A 24 -0.74 11.52 -3.68
CA ALA A 24 -1.20 12.11 -4.94
C ALA A 24 -0.58 11.44 -6.19
N SER A 25 0.50 10.65 -6.02
CA SER A 25 1.24 10.00 -7.11
C SER A 25 1.44 8.52 -6.83
N LEU A 26 1.32 7.70 -7.89
CA LEU A 26 1.60 6.27 -7.85
C LEU A 26 3.04 5.97 -7.44
N GLU A 27 4.00 6.79 -7.89
CA GLU A 27 5.42 6.60 -7.58
C GLU A 27 5.68 6.73 -6.07
N VAL A 28 5.12 7.78 -5.47
CA VAL A 28 5.23 8.04 -4.02
C VAL A 28 4.50 6.94 -3.23
N ALA A 29 3.27 6.60 -3.63
CA ALA A 29 2.50 5.52 -3.01
C ALA A 29 3.25 4.17 -3.06
N SER A 30 3.91 3.87 -4.17
CA SER A 30 4.67 2.63 -4.35
C SER A 30 5.93 2.59 -3.50
N SER A 31 6.63 3.73 -3.38
CA SER A 31 7.80 3.86 -2.51
C SER A 31 7.40 3.69 -1.04
N GLU A 32 6.33 4.35 -0.61
CA GLU A 32 5.80 4.24 0.75
C GLU A 32 5.30 2.82 1.03
N ALA A 33 4.59 2.17 0.11
CA ALA A 33 4.15 0.78 0.28
C ALA A 33 5.34 -0.17 0.56
N LYS A 34 6.44 -0.04 -0.19
CA LYS A 34 7.66 -0.84 0.03
C LYS A 34 8.32 -0.53 1.37
N ARG A 35 8.42 0.75 1.72
CA ARG A 35 8.98 1.20 2.99
C ARG A 35 8.17 0.67 4.17
N ILE A 36 6.85 0.82 4.13
CA ILE A 36 5.91 0.35 5.16
C ILE A 36 6.00 -1.17 5.29
N ALA A 37 6.01 -1.90 4.17
CA ALA A 37 6.15 -3.35 4.19
C ALA A 37 7.42 -3.77 4.93
N LYS A 38 8.56 -3.14 4.61
CA LYS A 38 9.86 -3.41 5.24
C LYS A 38 9.89 -3.06 6.73
N VAL A 39 9.28 -1.94 7.13
CA VAL A 39 9.29 -1.47 8.53
C VAL A 39 8.33 -2.27 9.41
N ILE A 40 7.12 -2.55 8.92
CA ILE A 40 6.06 -3.24 9.68
C ILE A 40 6.26 -4.76 9.62
N GLY A 41 6.96 -5.28 8.62
CA GLY A 41 7.13 -6.72 8.44
C GLY A 41 5.85 -7.38 7.92
N ARG A 42 5.02 -6.64 7.18
CA ARG A 42 3.71 -7.08 6.70
C ARG A 42 3.50 -6.73 5.24
N LYS A 43 2.55 -7.43 4.63
CA LYS A 43 2.16 -7.22 3.25
C LYS A 43 1.48 -5.87 3.09
N THR A 44 1.83 -5.12 2.05
CA THR A 44 1.18 -3.86 1.70
C THR A 44 0.69 -3.89 0.26
N ARG A 45 -0.27 -3.04 -0.06
CA ARG A 45 -0.75 -2.85 -1.43
C ARG A 45 -1.04 -1.39 -1.73
N VAL A 46 -0.97 -1.02 -3.00
CA VAL A 46 -1.35 0.29 -3.51
C VAL A 46 -2.61 0.14 -4.34
N LEU A 47 -3.64 0.93 -4.02
CA LEU A 47 -4.84 1.04 -4.81
C LEU A 47 -4.83 2.35 -5.59
N SER A 48 -5.34 2.28 -6.80
CA SER A 48 -5.72 3.45 -7.57
C SER A 48 -6.90 4.19 -6.92
N PRO A 49 -7.19 5.43 -7.32
CA PRO A 49 -8.34 6.18 -6.82
C PRO A 49 -9.69 5.51 -7.04
N ASP A 50 -9.81 4.68 -8.09
CA ASP A 50 -10.98 3.85 -8.44
C ASP A 50 -11.02 2.50 -7.70
N GLY A 51 -10.00 2.19 -6.88
CA GLY A 51 -9.96 1.00 -6.04
C GLY A 51 -9.35 -0.24 -6.70
N ALA A 52 -8.73 -0.10 -7.88
CA ALA A 52 -7.97 -1.17 -8.50
C ALA A 52 -6.62 -1.35 -7.80
N VAL A 53 -6.21 -2.58 -7.54
CA VAL A 53 -4.87 -2.86 -6.98
C VAL A 53 -3.83 -2.68 -8.08
N LEU A 54 -2.89 -1.75 -7.86
CA LEU A 54 -1.82 -1.43 -8.81
C LEU A 54 -0.48 -2.07 -8.44
N LEU A 55 -0.23 -2.26 -7.15
CA LEU A 55 0.98 -2.87 -6.63
C LEU A 55 0.66 -3.66 -5.36
N GLU A 56 1.32 -4.79 -5.18
CA GLU A 56 1.30 -5.56 -3.94
C GLU A 56 2.74 -5.89 -3.57
N VAL A 57 3.12 -5.66 -2.31
CA VAL A 57 4.47 -5.86 -1.79
C VAL A 57 4.40 -6.88 -0.67
N ASP A 58 5.10 -8.00 -0.88
CA ASP A 58 5.26 -9.05 0.13
C ASP A 58 6.66 -8.97 0.76
N VAL A 59 6.71 -9.18 2.07
CA VAL A 59 7.94 -9.10 2.88
C VAL A 59 8.87 -10.28 2.67
N THR A 60 8.43 -11.32 1.96
CA THR A 60 9.26 -12.47 1.59
C THR A 60 10.24 -12.20 0.45
N THR A 61 10.30 -10.97 -0.09
CA THR A 61 11.16 -10.62 -1.23
C THR A 61 12.47 -9.98 -0.78
N GLU A 62 13.19 -10.62 0.14
CA GLU A 62 14.64 -10.47 0.30
C GLU A 62 15.23 -11.89 0.22
N ALA A 63 15.68 -12.28 -0.98
CA ALA A 63 16.52 -13.44 -1.25
C ALA A 63 17.93 -12.97 -1.62
#